data_AF-A0A7S0QNB1-F1
#
_entry.id   AF-A0A7S0QNB1-F1
#
_cell.length_a   1.000
_cell.length_b   1.000
_cell.length_c   1.000
_cell.angle_alpha   90.00
_cell.angle_beta   90.00
_cell.angle_gamma   90.00
#
_symmetry.space_group_name_H-M   'P 1'
#
loop_
_entity.id
_entity.type
_entity.pdbx_description
1 polymer ?
#
loop_
_entity_poly.entity_id
_entity_poly.type
_entity_poly.pdbx_seq_one_letter_code
_entity_poly.pdbx_strand_id
1 'polypeptide(L)'
;VDLCVLLCGLNDFKRLWKGRTAEVFRQDLAEAVAEIREILGPETLVVLPALPMESTRFPEPLRSFAIMLSDAFDREKEAVAAEAEGTLYIAKPEVAWWQRLNAIFGELLSSDGVHPNEDGYALFGDFLAQSIADHVLSRPRKNLDVVFSTAVDAVQQRGGCGDGEDEACDAAFLV
;
A
#
# COMPACT_ATOMS: atom_id res chain seq x y z
N VAL A 1 -10.53 1.29 -8.93
CA VAL A 1 -9.70 0.32 -8.18
C VAL A 1 -9.89 0.67 -6.73
N ASP A 2 -10.50 -0.23 -5.97
CA ASP A 2 -10.62 -0.05 -4.53
C ASP A 2 -9.31 -0.48 -3.86
N LEU A 3 -8.95 0.22 -2.78
CA LEU A 3 -7.70 0.04 -2.06
C LEU A 3 -8.03 -0.30 -0.60
N CYS A 4 -7.46 -1.38 -0.09
CA CYS A 4 -7.53 -1.74 1.32
C CYS A 4 -6.11 -1.77 1.91
N VAL A 5 -5.82 -0.91 2.88
CA VAL A 5 -4.53 -0.90 3.60
C VAL A 5 -4.73 -1.56 4.96
N LEU A 6 -4.05 -2.69 5.20
CA LEU A 6 -4.19 -3.46 6.44
C LEU A 6 -2.99 -3.24 7.38
N LEU A 7 -3.14 -2.32 8.32
CA LEU A 7 -2.15 -2.05 9.37
C LEU A 7 -2.30 -3.05 10.54
N CYS A 8 -1.48 -4.11 10.55
CA CYS A 8 -1.54 -5.19 11.54
C CYS A 8 -0.17 -5.75 11.95
N GLY A 9 -0.10 -6.52 13.05
CA GLY A 9 1.12 -7.18 13.55
C GLY A 9 1.71 -6.60 14.84
N LEU A 10 1.52 -5.30 15.13
CA LEU A 10 2.07 -4.68 16.34
C LEU A 10 1.43 -5.20 17.65
N ASN A 11 0.13 -5.50 17.62
CA ASN A 11 -0.59 -5.96 18.80
C ASN A 11 -0.46 -7.47 19.04
N ASP A 12 -0.04 -8.22 18.04
CA ASP A 12 0.17 -9.66 18.12
C ASP A 12 1.36 -10.01 19.01
N PHE A 13 2.34 -9.11 19.15
CA PHE A 13 3.44 -9.24 20.12
C PHE A 13 2.93 -9.49 21.55
N LYS A 14 1.86 -8.77 21.94
CA LYS A 14 1.26 -8.88 23.28
C LYS A 14 0.57 -10.23 23.49
N ARG A 15 0.42 -11.03 22.44
CA ARG A 15 -0.26 -12.32 22.44
C ARG A 15 0.68 -13.49 22.14
N LEU A 16 1.99 -13.26 22.00
CA LEU A 16 2.99 -14.32 21.79
C LEU A 16 2.92 -15.39 22.88
N TRP A 17 2.77 -15.00 24.15
CA TRP A 17 2.61 -15.94 25.27
C TRP A 17 1.29 -16.74 25.22
N LYS A 18 0.34 -16.33 24.35
CA LYS A 18 -0.91 -17.05 24.08
C LYS A 18 -0.84 -17.88 22.79
N GLY A 19 0.36 -18.12 22.26
CA GLY A 19 0.58 -18.94 21.07
C GLY A 19 0.39 -18.20 19.73
N ARG A 20 0.32 -16.86 19.73
CA ARG A 20 0.28 -16.07 18.48
C ARG A 20 1.68 -15.92 17.88
N THR A 21 2.18 -16.99 17.27
CA THR A 21 3.47 -17.00 16.56
C THR A 21 3.37 -16.26 15.21
N ALA A 22 4.50 -15.99 14.58
CA ALA A 22 4.55 -15.41 13.24
C ALA A 22 3.85 -16.32 12.20
N GLU A 23 4.01 -17.64 12.30
CA GLU A 23 3.33 -18.59 11.40
C GLU A 23 1.80 -18.57 11.56
N VAL A 24 1.30 -18.51 12.80
CA VAL A 24 -0.14 -18.34 13.05
C VAL A 24 -0.63 -17.01 12.49
N PHE A 25 0.15 -15.94 12.66
CA PHE A 25 -0.17 -14.64 12.07
C PHE A 25 -0.23 -14.70 10.54
N ARG A 26 0.69 -15.42 9.88
CA ARG A 26 0.65 -15.62 8.42
C ARG A 26 -0.66 -16.27 7.97
N GLN A 27 -1.07 -17.33 8.66
CA GLN A 27 -2.31 -18.05 8.34
C GLN A 27 -3.53 -17.14 8.48
N ASP A 28 -3.66 -16.47 9.63
CA ASP A 28 -4.75 -15.52 9.90
C ASP A 28 -4.75 -14.35 8.88
N LEU A 29 -3.56 -13.86 8.50
CA LEU A 29 -3.41 -12.77 7.53
C LEU A 29 -3.82 -13.22 6.13
N ALA A 30 -3.44 -14.42 5.71
CA ALA A 30 -3.83 -14.96 4.40
C ALA A 30 -5.35 -15.17 4.31
N GLU A 31 -5.97 -15.67 5.39
CA GLU A 31 -7.43 -15.80 5.50
C GLU A 31 -8.11 -14.43 5.42
N ALA A 32 -7.64 -13.44 6.19
CA ALA A 32 -8.17 -12.08 6.14
C ALA A 32 -8.05 -11.43 4.75
N VAL A 33 -6.93 -11.64 4.05
CA VAL A 33 -6.76 -11.15 2.67
C VAL A 33 -7.76 -11.81 1.72
N ALA A 34 -7.99 -13.12 1.85
CA ALA A 34 -8.98 -13.84 1.05
C ALA A 34 -10.40 -13.32 1.31
N GLU A 35 -10.79 -13.12 2.57
CA GLU A 35 -12.09 -12.57 2.95
C GLU A 35 -12.29 -11.14 2.42
N ILE A 36 -11.27 -10.28 2.53
CA ILE A 36 -11.32 -8.91 1.98
C ILE A 36 -11.59 -8.96 0.47
N ARG A 37 -10.95 -9.88 -0.25
CA ARG A 37 -11.17 -10.05 -1.70
C ARG A 37 -12.55 -10.59 -2.03
N GLU A 38 -13.08 -11.49 -1.21
CA GLU A 38 -14.44 -12.01 -1.40
C GLU A 38 -15.47 -10.86 -1.26
N ILE A 39 -15.26 -9.96 -0.30
CA ILE A 39 -16.18 -8.86 0.00
C ILE A 39 -16.03 -7.70 -1.00
N LEU A 40 -14.80 -7.27 -1.29
CA LEU A 40 -14.52 -6.07 -2.09
C LEU A 40 -14.30 -6.38 -3.59
N GLY A 41 -14.12 -7.66 -3.94
CA GLY A 41 -13.93 -8.13 -5.30
C GLY A 41 -12.46 -8.25 -5.72
N PRO A 42 -12.21 -9.00 -6.82
CA PRO A 42 -10.86 -9.40 -7.24
C PRO A 42 -9.95 -8.25 -7.67
N GLU A 43 -10.53 -7.15 -8.14
CA GLU A 43 -9.80 -5.94 -8.60
C GLU A 43 -9.27 -5.07 -7.44
N THR A 44 -9.60 -5.42 -6.19
CA THR A 44 -9.14 -4.68 -5.02
C THR A 44 -7.63 -4.88 -4.81
N LEU A 45 -6.90 -3.77 -4.69
CA LEU A 45 -5.51 -3.79 -4.26
C LEU A 45 -5.48 -3.86 -2.73
N VAL A 46 -4.97 -4.97 -2.20
CA VAL A 46 -4.74 -5.12 -0.75
C VAL A 46 -3.29 -4.78 -0.45
N VAL A 47 -3.04 -3.84 0.46
CA VAL A 47 -1.71 -3.35 0.81
C VAL A 47 -1.37 -3.76 2.24
N LEU A 48 -0.23 -4.41 2.40
CA LEU A 48 0.31 -4.92 3.65
C LEU A 48 1.62 -4.17 3.96
N PRO A 49 1.56 -3.00 4.60
CA PRO A 49 2.78 -2.26 4.91
C PRO A 49 3.50 -2.86 6.14
N ALA A 50 4.82 -2.80 6.10
CA ALA A 50 5.68 -3.05 7.24
C ALA A 50 5.56 -1.94 8.29
N LEU A 51 5.89 -2.24 9.54
CA LEU A 51 5.69 -1.32 10.65
C LEU A 51 7.03 -0.80 11.21
N PRO A 52 7.29 0.53 11.16
CA PRO A 52 8.58 1.10 11.51
C PRO A 52 8.77 1.24 13.03
N MET A 53 9.12 0.13 13.69
CA MET A 53 9.36 0.07 15.14
C MET A 53 10.65 0.75 15.60
N GLU A 54 11.58 1.01 14.69
CA GLU A 54 12.89 1.60 14.99
C GLU A 54 12.79 3.02 15.54
N SER A 55 11.70 3.72 15.20
CA SER A 55 11.43 5.07 15.67
C SER A 55 11.00 5.12 17.15
N THR A 56 10.50 4.01 17.71
CA THR A 56 9.99 3.95 19.09
C THR A 56 11.07 4.20 20.15
N ARG A 57 10.65 4.78 21.28
CA ARG A 57 11.48 5.14 22.44
C ARG A 57 11.49 4.08 23.53
N PHE A 58 11.23 2.82 23.18
CA PHE A 58 11.39 1.74 24.15
C PHE A 58 12.83 1.71 24.72
N PRO A 59 13.01 1.41 26.01
CA PRO A 59 14.34 1.19 26.55
C PRO A 59 14.94 -0.11 26.01
N GLU A 60 16.26 -0.19 25.94
CA GLU A 60 16.93 -1.48 25.69
C GLU A 60 16.84 -2.37 26.95
N PRO A 61 16.70 -3.70 26.80
CA PRO A 61 16.73 -4.48 25.56
C PRO A 61 15.36 -4.64 24.86
N LEU A 62 14.29 -4.07 25.43
CA LEU A 62 12.92 -4.24 24.93
C LEU A 62 12.77 -3.71 23.50
N ARG A 63 13.42 -2.59 23.19
CA ARG A 63 13.41 -2.02 21.84
C ARG A 63 13.97 -2.98 20.80
N SER A 64 15.16 -3.52 21.02
CA SER A 64 15.76 -4.51 20.12
C SER A 64 14.86 -5.74 19.93
N PHE A 65 14.22 -6.21 21.01
CA PHE A 65 13.29 -7.33 20.94
C PHE A 65 12.02 -6.99 20.15
N ALA A 66 11.44 -5.81 20.36
CA ALA A 66 10.27 -5.34 19.62
C ALA A 66 10.55 -5.19 18.12
N ILE A 67 11.73 -4.66 17.75
CA ILE A 67 12.16 -4.56 16.35
C ILE A 67 12.30 -5.96 15.74
N MET A 68 13.01 -6.87 16.41
CA MET A 68 13.18 -8.25 15.95
C MET A 68 11.85 -8.95 15.70
N LEU A 69 10.90 -8.81 16.63
CA LEU A 69 9.55 -9.35 16.45
C LEU A 69 8.84 -8.70 15.28
N SER A 70 8.85 -7.36 15.17
CA SER A 70 8.25 -6.68 14.03
C SER A 70 8.78 -7.17 12.70
N ASP A 71 10.09 -7.35 12.58
CA ASP A 71 10.71 -7.89 11.38
C ASP A 71 10.21 -9.31 11.07
N ALA A 72 9.96 -10.13 12.08
CA ALA A 72 9.41 -11.47 11.86
C ALA A 72 7.98 -11.39 11.27
N PHE A 73 7.11 -10.54 11.82
CA PHE A 73 5.76 -10.38 11.30
C PHE A 73 5.73 -9.69 9.93
N ASP A 74 6.63 -8.74 9.68
CA ASP A 74 6.73 -8.06 8.38
C ASP A 74 7.21 -9.02 7.27
N ARG A 75 8.10 -9.99 7.57
CA ARG A 75 8.44 -11.07 6.63
C ARG A 75 7.23 -11.93 6.26
N GLU A 76 6.35 -12.20 7.22
CA GLU A 76 5.13 -12.97 6.93
C GLU A 76 4.15 -12.18 6.05
N LYS A 77 4.05 -10.85 6.23
CA LYS A 77 3.27 -9.99 5.32
C LYS A 77 3.81 -10.03 3.90
N GLU A 78 5.14 -9.96 3.76
CA GLU A 78 5.81 -10.06 2.46
C GLU A 78 5.53 -11.42 1.80
N ALA A 79 5.60 -12.51 2.56
CA ALA A 79 5.26 -13.84 2.07
C ALA A 79 3.79 -13.94 1.60
N VAL A 80 2.83 -13.44 2.38
CA VAL A 80 1.41 -13.41 1.97
C VAL A 80 1.22 -12.58 0.71
N ALA A 81 1.86 -11.41 0.60
CA ALA A 81 1.75 -10.56 -0.58
C ALA A 81 2.33 -11.22 -1.84
N ALA A 82 3.38 -12.03 -1.71
CA ALA A 82 3.96 -12.78 -2.82
C ALA A 82 3.06 -13.93 -3.31
N GLU A 83 2.23 -14.49 -2.42
CA GLU A 83 1.37 -15.64 -2.70
C GLU A 83 -0.03 -15.24 -3.19
N ALA A 84 -0.54 -14.07 -2.77
CA ALA A 84 -1.89 -13.62 -3.09
C ALA A 84 -1.89 -12.57 -4.21
N GLU A 85 -2.46 -12.91 -5.37
CA GLU A 85 -2.61 -11.98 -6.50
C GLU A 85 -3.31 -10.68 -6.08
N GLY A 86 -2.88 -9.54 -6.63
CA GLY A 86 -3.45 -8.24 -6.30
C GLY A 86 -3.10 -7.74 -4.90
N THR A 87 -2.15 -8.36 -4.22
CA THR A 87 -1.67 -7.95 -2.88
C THR A 87 -0.29 -7.31 -3.02
N LEU A 88 -0.04 -6.25 -2.26
CA LEU A 88 1.20 -5.49 -2.29
C LEU A 88 1.78 -5.41 -0.88
N TYR A 89 3.02 -5.85 -0.71
CA TYR A 89 3.81 -5.54 0.46
C TYR A 89 4.58 -4.22 0.25
N ILE A 90 4.60 -3.37 1.27
CA ILE A 90 5.38 -2.13 1.26
C ILE A 90 6.38 -2.21 2.41
N ALA A 91 7.67 -2.21 2.07
CA ALA A 91 8.73 -2.17 3.06
C ALA A 91 8.67 -0.86 3.86
N LYS A 92 9.10 -0.91 5.12
CA LYS A 92 9.16 0.24 6.00
C LYS A 92 10.25 1.21 5.53
N PRO A 93 10.08 2.53 5.76
CA PRO A 93 11.11 3.50 5.43
C PRO A 93 12.38 3.25 6.26
N GLU A 94 13.53 3.58 5.70
CA GLU A 94 14.81 3.47 6.39
C GLU A 94 14.84 4.32 7.67
N VAL A 95 15.63 3.92 8.66
CA VAL A 95 15.82 4.70 9.90
C VAL A 95 16.26 6.13 9.62
N ALA A 96 17.13 6.31 8.63
CA ALA A 96 17.61 7.63 8.21
C ALA A 96 16.47 8.54 7.69
N TRP A 97 15.41 7.97 7.14
CA TRP A 97 14.23 8.73 6.71
C TRP A 97 13.53 9.36 7.92
N TRP A 98 13.28 8.58 8.98
CA TRP A 98 12.68 9.10 10.22
C TRP A 98 13.55 10.13 10.92
N GLN A 99 14.87 9.93 10.94
CA GLN A 99 15.81 10.88 11.52
C GLN A 99 15.78 12.23 10.79
N ARG A 100 15.77 12.21 9.44
CA ARG A 100 15.66 13.42 8.63
C ARG A 100 14.35 14.15 8.89
N LEU A 101 13.23 13.44 8.95
CA LEU A 101 11.94 14.06 9.20
C LEU A 101 11.84 14.64 10.61
N ASN A 102 12.34 13.94 11.63
CA ASN A 102 12.38 14.51 12.99
C ASN A 102 13.24 15.80 13.04
N ALA A 103 14.30 15.89 12.24
CA ALA A 103 15.12 17.10 12.16
C ALA A 103 14.40 18.29 11.49
N ILE A 104 13.44 18.01 10.59
CA ILE A 104 12.69 19.04 9.85
C ILE A 104 11.43 19.46 10.60
N PHE A 105 10.67 18.48 11.12
CA PHE A 105 9.33 18.66 11.67
C PHE A 105 9.29 18.61 13.21
N GLY A 106 10.41 18.24 13.86
CA GLY A 106 10.46 18.07 15.31
C GLY A 106 10.06 16.66 15.74
N GLU A 107 9.58 16.52 16.97
CA GLU A 107 9.19 15.21 17.53
C GLU A 107 7.98 14.64 16.78
N LEU A 108 8.14 13.46 16.18
CA LEU A 108 7.09 12.77 15.40
C LEU A 108 6.35 11.66 16.16
N LEU A 109 6.72 11.44 17.42
CA LEU A 109 6.03 10.51 18.31
C LEU A 109 5.13 11.27 19.27
N SER A 110 4.08 10.58 19.73
CA SER A 110 3.27 11.05 20.84
C SER A 110 4.06 10.94 22.16
N SER A 111 3.50 11.51 23.23
CA SER A 111 4.12 11.50 24.56
C SER A 111 4.36 10.09 25.14
N ASP A 112 3.71 9.05 24.59
CA ASP A 112 3.97 7.67 25.01
C ASP A 112 5.24 7.07 24.41
N GLY A 113 5.87 7.75 23.44
CA GLY A 113 7.10 7.32 22.79
C GLY A 113 6.95 6.07 21.93
N VAL A 114 5.72 5.65 21.59
CA VAL A 114 5.44 4.45 20.79
C VAL A 114 4.61 4.82 19.57
N HIS A 115 3.52 5.55 19.75
CA HIS A 115 2.65 5.91 18.63
C HIS A 115 3.16 7.17 17.95
N PRO A 116 3.07 7.25 16.61
CA PRO A 116 3.21 8.52 15.92
C PRO A 116 2.22 9.56 16.48
N ASN A 117 2.62 10.83 16.47
CA ASN A 117 1.67 11.93 16.66
C ASN A 117 0.98 12.26 15.31
N GLU A 118 0.23 13.35 15.27
CA GLU A 118 -0.49 13.79 14.06
C GLU A 118 0.45 13.93 12.84
N ASP A 119 1.56 14.64 13.01
CA ASP A 119 2.57 14.84 11.95
C ASP A 119 3.23 13.51 11.55
N GLY A 120 3.56 12.66 12.52
CA GLY A 120 4.13 11.35 12.28
C GLY A 120 3.20 10.43 11.48
N TYR A 121 1.90 10.45 11.78
CA TYR A 121 0.90 9.71 10.99
C TYR A 121 0.74 10.30 9.59
N ALA A 122 0.70 11.62 9.45
CA ALA A 122 0.58 12.28 8.15
C ALA A 122 1.75 11.91 7.23
N LEU A 123 2.99 12.05 7.72
CA LEU A 123 4.21 11.74 6.96
C LEU A 123 4.31 10.26 6.60
N PHE A 124 3.91 9.35 7.49
CA PHE A 124 3.87 7.93 7.16
C PHE A 124 2.77 7.62 6.14
N GLY A 125 1.62 8.30 6.23
CA GLY A 125 0.55 8.23 5.23
C GLY A 125 1.04 8.65 3.86
N ASP A 126 1.76 9.77 3.76
CA ASP A 126 2.36 10.25 2.51
C ASP A 126 3.37 9.26 1.93
N PHE A 127 4.22 8.66 2.77
CA PHE A 127 5.14 7.61 2.35
C PHE A 127 4.40 6.41 1.75
N LEU A 128 3.33 5.94 2.40
CA LEU A 128 2.52 4.83 1.89
C LEU A 128 1.82 5.21 0.59
N ALA A 129 1.21 6.39 0.52
CA ALA A 129 0.51 6.88 -0.66
C ALA A 129 1.45 6.95 -1.86
N GLN A 130 2.66 7.51 -1.70
CA GLN A 130 3.66 7.57 -2.75
C GLN A 130 4.10 6.17 -3.20
N SER A 131 4.38 5.28 -2.25
CA SER A 131 4.80 3.90 -2.54
C SER A 131 3.73 3.12 -3.31
N ILE A 132 2.45 3.32 -2.96
CA ILE A 132 1.32 2.71 -3.67
C ILE A 132 1.19 3.30 -5.07
N ALA A 133 1.30 4.63 -5.21
CA ALA A 133 1.21 5.30 -6.51
C ALA A 133 2.30 4.80 -7.47
N ASP A 134 3.55 4.70 -7.02
CA ASP A 134 4.67 4.19 -7.81
C ASP A 134 4.43 2.75 -8.28
N HIS A 135 3.86 1.90 -7.42
CA HIS A 135 3.49 0.53 -7.78
C HIS A 135 2.35 0.47 -8.80
N VAL A 136 1.31 1.28 -8.64
CA VAL A 136 0.16 1.29 -9.56
C VAL A 136 0.57 1.84 -10.92
N LEU A 137 1.38 2.90 -10.96
CA LEU A 137 1.83 3.55 -12.19
C LEU A 137 2.87 2.74 -12.97
N SER A 138 3.67 1.90 -12.29
CA SER A 138 4.66 1.03 -12.93
C SER A 138 4.07 -0.22 -13.59
N ARG A 139 2.80 -0.56 -13.31
CA ARG A 139 2.13 -1.69 -13.96
C ARG A 139 1.83 -1.36 -15.42
N PRO A 140 2.23 -2.21 -16.38
CA PRO A 140 1.78 -2.06 -17.76
C PRO A 140 0.26 -2.16 -17.78
N ARG A 141 -0.40 -1.15 -18.35
CA ARG A 141 -1.86 -1.09 -18.45
C ARG A 141 -2.35 -2.22 -19.36
N LYS A 142 -2.61 -3.40 -18.80
CA LYS A 142 -3.34 -4.45 -19.50
C LYS A 142 -4.73 -3.87 -19.82
N ASN A 143 -5.03 -3.66 -21.10
CA ASN A 143 -6.33 -3.27 -21.66
C ASN A 143 -6.69 -1.78 -21.82
N LEU A 144 -5.74 -0.90 -22.13
CA LEU A 144 -6.12 0.37 -22.80
C LEU A 144 -6.05 0.28 -24.34
N ASP A 145 -5.29 -0.67 -24.90
CA ASP A 145 -5.18 -0.83 -26.36
C ASP A 145 -6.43 -1.48 -27.01
N VAL A 146 -7.25 -2.20 -26.25
CA VAL A 146 -8.48 -2.84 -26.78
C VAL A 146 -9.62 -1.83 -26.95
N VAL A 147 -9.65 -0.77 -26.14
CA VAL A 147 -10.70 0.26 -26.21
C VAL A 147 -10.39 1.29 -27.30
N PHE A 148 -9.12 1.60 -27.55
CA PHE A 148 -8.75 2.51 -28.64
C PHE A 148 -8.82 1.87 -30.03
N SER A 149 -8.52 0.58 -30.19
CA SER A 149 -8.71 -0.10 -31.48
C SER A 149 -10.19 -0.16 -31.88
N THR A 150 -11.09 -0.52 -30.96
CA THR A 150 -12.52 -0.62 -31.27
C THR A 150 -13.19 0.74 -31.47
N ALA A 151 -12.71 1.80 -30.80
CA ALA A 151 -13.20 3.16 -31.01
C ALA A 151 -12.71 3.77 -32.33
N VAL A 152 -11.45 3.53 -32.73
CA VAL A 152 -10.91 4.02 -34.01
C VAL A 152 -11.55 3.28 -35.19
N ASP A 153 -11.79 1.97 -35.08
CA ASP A 153 -12.47 1.19 -36.11
C ASP A 153 -13.96 1.57 -36.24
N ALA A 154 -14.63 1.91 -35.13
CA ALA A 154 -16.03 2.38 -35.15
C ALA A 154 -16.20 3.80 -35.73
N VAL A 155 -15.19 4.66 -35.59
CA VAL A 155 -15.16 5.99 -36.22
C VAL A 155 -14.80 5.90 -37.70
N GLN A 156 -13.89 5.01 -38.10
CA GLN A 156 -13.57 4.78 -39.52
C GLN A 156 -14.71 4.07 -40.27
N GLN A 157 -15.51 3.22 -39.63
CA GLN A 157 -16.70 2.63 -40.25
C GLN A 157 -17.91 3.59 -40.32
N ARG A 158 -17.89 4.71 -39.58
CA ARG A 158 -18.91 5.78 -39.68
C ARG A 158 -18.48 6.98 -40.53
N GLY A 159 -17.21 7.09 -40.90
CA GLY A 159 -16.67 8.17 -41.73
C GLY A 159 -16.80 7.98 -43.25
N GLY A 160 -17.48 6.93 -43.71
CA GLY A 160 -17.75 6.67 -45.12
C GLY A 160 -18.97 7.42 -45.66
N CYS A 161 -19.06 8.74 -45.49
CA CYS A 161 -19.91 9.62 -46.30
C CYS A 161 -19.72 11.10 -45.92
N GLY A 162 -19.33 11.92 -46.89
CA GLY A 162 -19.66 13.35 -46.94
C GLY A 162 -18.50 14.31 -46.77
N ASP A 163 -18.07 14.87 -47.89
CA ASP A 163 -17.22 16.05 -47.99
C ASP A 163 -17.79 17.25 -47.21
N GLY A 164 -16.95 18.01 -46.50
CA GLY A 164 -17.32 19.32 -45.94
C GLY A 164 -16.49 19.78 -44.74
N GLU A 165 -15.42 20.52 -45.04
CA GLU A 165 -14.86 21.69 -44.34
C GLU A 165 -14.92 21.79 -42.79
N ASP A 166 -13.71 21.72 -42.22
CA ASP A 166 -13.11 22.63 -41.23
C ASP A 166 -13.71 22.91 -39.83
N GLU A 167 -12.78 22.72 -38.88
CA GLU A 167 -12.58 23.39 -37.58
C GLU A 167 -13.20 22.83 -36.28
N ALA A 168 -12.26 22.35 -35.46
CA ALA A 168 -12.18 22.40 -33.99
C ALA A 168 -13.00 21.38 -33.18
N CYS A 169 -12.43 20.17 -33.09
CA CYS A 169 -12.50 19.32 -31.90
C CYS A 169 -11.86 20.03 -30.69
N ASP A 170 -12.65 20.72 -29.88
CA ASP A 170 -12.30 21.07 -28.51
C ASP A 170 -13.42 20.59 -27.57
N ALA A 171 -13.32 19.34 -27.15
CA ALA A 171 -14.03 18.85 -25.96
C ALA A 171 -13.37 17.60 -25.40
N ALA A 172 -12.99 17.71 -24.12
CA ALA A 172 -12.84 16.67 -23.12
C ALA A 172 -11.62 15.73 -23.26
N PHE A 173 -10.68 15.80 -22.32
CA PHE A 173 -10.78 15.20 -20.98
C PHE A 173 -9.64 15.74 -20.10
N LEU A 174 -10.01 16.45 -19.04
CA LEU A 174 -9.14 16.76 -17.90
C LEU A 174 -9.11 15.55 -16.95
N VAL A 175 -7.91 15.21 -16.48
CA VAL A 175 -7.65 14.37 -15.29
C VAL A 175 -7.21 15.31 -14.18
#